data_AF-A0A1I2D5J7-F1
#
_entry.id   AF-A0A1I2D5J7-F1
#
_cell.length_a   1.000
_cell.length_b   1.000
_cell.length_c   1.000
_cell.angle_alpha   90.00
_cell.angle_beta   90.00
_cell.angle_gamma   90.00
#
_symmetry.space_group_name_H-M   'P 1'
#
loop_
_entity.id
_entity.type
_entity.pdbx_description
1 polymer ?
#
loop_
_entity_poly.entity_id
_entity_poly.type
_entity_poly.pdbx_seq_one_letter_code
_entity_poly.pdbx_strand_id
1 'polypeptide(L)'
;MIWKNKDINRHRVIDSKDLSQNTQEIKLDSEVIRKYQEQATKRELDEFEEHRKVVKRRKNKILALIIFLVLILLVIFGLIFMRYSTRISHLEADADRHLANENYRGAMDLYKILYYETGDIEYDKKCKQIESVLENMELLKEANSMVMSQDYENAIERLLTISTTDEKLIKNINKLIDDAANNWINEIELLYLKNDLDSALIQIEKMINILPDNEYAIALREKILDKKNGNQNSSEAARIIEVYYRK
;
A
#
# COMPACT_ATOMS: atom_id res chain seq x y z
N MET A 1 -51.65 -48.84 94.34
CA MET A 1 -51.05 -47.60 94.89
C MET A 1 -52.13 -46.53 94.91
N ILE A 2 -52.13 -45.69 95.94
CA ILE A 2 -53.29 -45.00 96.54
C ILE A 2 -53.89 -43.88 95.66
N TRP A 3 -55.23 -43.84 95.63
CA TRP A 3 -56.08 -42.77 95.09
C TRP A 3 -56.02 -41.50 95.95
N LYS A 4 -56.10 -40.30 95.34
CA LYS A 4 -56.68 -39.12 95.99
C LYS A 4 -57.45 -38.24 95.00
N ASN A 5 -58.73 -38.10 95.30
CA ASN A 5 -59.78 -37.37 94.61
C ASN A 5 -59.86 -35.92 95.12
N LYS A 6 -60.13 -34.93 94.25
CA LYS A 6 -60.86 -33.71 94.65
C LYS A 6 -61.41 -32.95 93.43
N ASP A 7 -62.73 -33.03 93.30
CA ASP A 7 -63.59 -32.22 92.44
C ASP A 7 -63.42 -30.70 92.66
N ILE A 8 -63.76 -29.91 91.63
CA ILE A 8 -64.94 -29.02 91.56
C ILE A 8 -64.66 -27.86 90.58
N ASN A 9 -65.39 -27.89 89.46
CA ASN A 9 -65.72 -26.79 88.55
C ASN A 9 -66.11 -25.48 89.29
N ARG A 10 -65.49 -24.35 88.94
CA ARG A 10 -66.14 -23.02 88.90
C ARG A 10 -65.55 -22.12 87.81
N HIS A 11 -66.37 -21.76 86.83
CA HIS A 11 -66.08 -20.69 85.86
C HIS A 11 -66.01 -19.33 86.58
N ARG A 12 -64.96 -18.54 86.30
CA ARG A 12 -64.90 -17.12 86.69
C ARG A 12 -65.66 -16.29 85.65
N VAL A 13 -66.82 -15.78 86.04
CA VAL A 13 -67.52 -14.71 85.32
C VAL A 13 -66.81 -13.40 85.66
N ILE A 14 -66.25 -12.73 84.66
CA ILE A 14 -65.68 -11.38 84.79
C ILE A 14 -66.85 -10.41 84.74
N ASP A 15 -67.05 -9.62 85.80
CA ASP A 15 -68.14 -8.66 85.90
C ASP A 15 -67.74 -7.31 85.29
N SER A 16 -68.67 -6.69 84.56
CA SER A 16 -68.45 -5.50 83.71
C SER A 16 -68.04 -4.21 84.46
N LYS A 17 -67.89 -4.28 85.80
CA LYS A 17 -67.44 -3.17 86.64
C LYS A 17 -65.92 -3.07 86.78
N ASP A 18 -65.15 -4.09 86.40
CA ASP A 18 -63.68 -4.09 86.50
C ASP A 18 -62.98 -3.31 85.37
N LEU A 19 -63.71 -2.83 84.35
CA LEU A 19 -63.13 -2.09 83.21
C LEU A 19 -63.18 -0.55 83.34
N SER A 20 -63.74 0.01 84.42
CA SER A 20 -64.05 1.46 84.45
C SER A 20 -63.14 2.36 85.29
N GLN A 21 -62.03 1.86 85.86
CA GLN A 21 -61.25 2.65 86.84
C GLN A 21 -59.77 2.91 86.52
N ASN A 22 -59.30 2.73 85.29
CA ASN A 22 -57.96 3.20 84.97
C ASN A 22 -57.77 3.62 83.51
N THR A 23 -58.27 4.81 83.19
CA THR A 23 -57.83 5.55 81.99
C THR A 23 -57.13 6.81 82.46
N GLN A 24 -55.87 6.67 82.87
CA GLN A 24 -54.98 7.82 83.04
C GLN A 24 -54.61 8.32 81.64
N GLU A 25 -54.96 9.56 81.32
CA GLU A 25 -54.46 10.28 80.14
C GLU A 25 -52.93 10.31 80.17
N ILE A 26 -52.28 9.58 79.27
CA ILE A 26 -50.83 9.64 79.09
C ILE A 26 -50.52 10.98 78.39
N LYS A 27 -50.23 12.03 79.17
CA LYS A 27 -49.61 13.25 78.64
C LYS A 27 -48.15 12.95 78.33
N LEU A 28 -47.89 12.54 77.09
CA LEU A 28 -46.53 12.35 76.59
C LEU A 28 -45.82 13.70 76.50
N ASP A 29 -44.69 13.83 77.18
CA ASP A 29 -43.88 15.06 77.23
C ASP A 29 -43.38 15.44 75.82
N SER A 30 -43.75 16.64 75.38
CA SER A 30 -43.42 17.19 74.06
C SER A 30 -41.91 17.19 73.76
N GLU A 31 -41.08 17.29 74.80
CA GLU A 31 -39.63 17.30 74.64
C GLU A 31 -39.06 15.89 74.35
N VAL A 32 -39.71 14.86 74.89
CA VAL A 32 -39.40 13.45 74.59
C VAL A 32 -39.79 13.14 73.16
N ILE A 33 -40.99 13.57 72.72
CA ILE A 33 -41.43 13.42 71.32
C ILE A 33 -40.44 14.10 70.36
N ARG A 34 -40.00 15.32 70.67
CA ARG A 34 -39.02 16.06 69.86
C ARG A 34 -37.68 15.32 69.75
N LYS A 35 -37.16 14.76 70.86
CA LYS A 35 -35.92 13.97 70.83
C LYS A 35 -36.05 12.69 70.01
N TYR A 36 -37.19 12.00 70.08
CA TYR A 36 -37.45 10.83 69.24
C TYR A 36 -37.55 11.20 67.76
N GLN A 37 -38.22 12.31 67.42
CA GLN A 37 -38.30 12.82 66.06
C GLN A 37 -36.92 13.22 65.52
N GLU A 38 -36.12 13.96 66.29
CA GLU A 38 -34.75 14.34 65.89
C GLU A 38 -33.84 13.11 65.70
N GLN A 39 -33.96 12.09 66.55
CA GLN A 39 -33.22 10.84 66.39
C GLN A 39 -33.70 10.04 65.18
N ALA A 40 -35.00 10.00 64.91
CA ALA A 40 -35.57 9.36 63.73
C ALA A 40 -35.09 10.06 62.45
N THR A 41 -35.15 11.39 62.40
CA THR A 41 -34.67 12.18 61.26
C THR A 41 -33.16 12.01 61.04
N LYS A 42 -32.35 11.94 62.11
CA LYS A 42 -30.90 11.66 61.99
C LYS A 42 -30.64 10.27 61.42
N ARG A 43 -31.37 9.24 61.87
CA ARG A 43 -31.23 7.87 61.34
C ARG A 43 -31.62 7.80 59.86
N GLU A 44 -32.72 8.45 59.47
CA GLU A 44 -33.13 8.52 58.06
C GLU A 44 -32.08 9.24 57.19
N LEU A 45 -31.45 10.29 57.72
CA LEU A 45 -30.39 11.01 57.01
C LEU A 45 -29.12 10.17 56.87
N ASP A 46 -28.72 9.46 57.93
CA ASP A 46 -27.58 8.54 57.93
C ASP A 46 -27.80 7.38 56.96
N GLU A 47 -29.00 6.78 56.93
CA GLU A 47 -29.39 5.74 55.98
C GLU A 47 -29.38 6.25 54.53
N PHE A 48 -29.87 7.48 54.28
CA PHE A 48 -29.83 8.10 52.96
C PHE A 48 -28.39 8.38 52.50
N GLU A 49 -27.54 8.86 53.40
CA GLU A 49 -26.11 9.06 53.13
C GLU A 49 -25.39 7.73 52.83
N GLU A 50 -25.68 6.66 53.59
CA GLU A 50 -25.14 5.33 53.31
C GLU A 50 -25.60 4.82 51.95
N HIS A 51 -26.89 4.92 51.63
CA HIS A 51 -27.41 4.57 50.31
C HIS A 51 -26.72 5.34 49.19
N ARG A 52 -26.53 6.66 49.36
CA ARG A 52 -25.80 7.50 48.40
C ARG A 52 -24.34 7.07 48.25
N LYS A 53 -23.66 6.74 49.36
CA LYS A 53 -22.28 6.22 49.36
C LYS A 53 -22.19 4.86 48.66
N VAL A 54 -23.16 3.95 48.87
CA VAL A 54 -23.23 2.64 48.21
C VAL A 54 -23.47 2.79 46.70
N VAL A 55 -24.41 3.63 46.29
CA VAL A 55 -24.69 3.91 44.87
C VAL A 55 -23.47 4.54 44.19
N LYS A 56 -22.80 5.51 44.83
CA LYS A 56 -21.58 6.13 44.30
C LYS A 56 -20.43 5.12 44.17
N ARG A 57 -20.24 4.22 45.16
CA ARG A 57 -19.26 3.13 45.08
C ARG A 57 -19.58 2.16 43.93
N ARG A 58 -20.86 1.79 43.72
CA ARG A 58 -21.27 0.92 42.59
C ARG A 58 -21.03 1.60 41.23
N LYS A 59 -21.36 2.89 41.09
CA LYS A 59 -21.09 3.67 39.87
C LYS A 59 -19.60 3.77 39.57
N ASN A 60 -18.76 4.02 40.58
CA ASN A 60 -17.31 4.09 40.41
C ASN A 60 -16.70 2.72 40.04
N LYS A 61 -17.26 1.61 40.55
CA LYS A 61 -16.84 0.25 40.15
C LYS A 61 -17.16 -0.04 38.68
N ILE A 62 -18.34 0.36 38.21
CA ILE A 62 -18.74 0.21 36.80
C ILE A 62 -17.83 1.07 35.90
N LEU A 63 -17.57 2.32 36.29
CA LEU A 63 -16.67 3.21 35.55
C LEU A 63 -15.24 2.64 35.47
N ALA A 64 -14.71 2.11 36.58
CA ALA A 64 -13.39 1.48 36.59
C ALA A 64 -13.33 0.24 35.67
N LEU A 65 -14.40 -0.55 35.60
CA LEU A 65 -14.49 -1.71 34.71
C LEU A 65 -14.53 -1.30 33.22
N ILE A 66 -15.25 -0.22 32.89
CA ILE A 66 -15.27 0.33 31.52
C ILE A 66 -13.89 0.85 31.12
N ILE A 67 -13.22 1.63 31.99
CA ILE A 67 -11.87 2.15 31.74
C ILE A 67 -10.88 1.00 31.52
N PHE A 68 -10.97 -0.06 32.33
CA PHE A 68 -10.14 -1.25 32.18
C PHE A 68 -10.39 -1.96 30.83
N LEU A 69 -11.65 -2.08 30.40
CA LEU A 69 -12.00 -2.66 29.10
C LEU A 69 -11.43 -1.84 27.93
N VAL A 70 -11.54 -0.51 28.00
CA VAL A 70 -10.98 0.39 26.97
C VAL A 70 -9.46 0.29 26.91
N LEU A 71 -8.79 0.22 28.07
CA LEU A 71 -7.33 0.00 28.14
C LEU A 71 -6.92 -1.33 27.48
N ILE A 72 -7.65 -2.41 27.75
CA ILE A 72 -7.39 -3.71 27.11
C ILE A 72 -7.55 -3.61 25.59
N LEU A 73 -8.61 -2.98 25.11
CA LEU A 73 -8.84 -2.81 23.67
C LEU A 73 -7.72 -1.98 23.01
N LEU A 74 -7.23 -0.93 23.66
CA LEU A 74 -6.09 -0.14 23.16
C LEU A 74 -4.80 -0.96 23.07
N VAL A 75 -4.52 -1.80 24.07
CA VAL A 75 -3.34 -2.69 24.04
C VAL A 75 -3.46 -3.70 22.90
N ILE A 76 -4.63 -4.32 22.72
CA ILE A 76 -4.87 -5.27 21.62
C ILE A 76 -4.70 -4.57 20.26
N PHE A 77 -5.31 -3.40 20.10
CA PHE A 77 -5.19 -2.62 18.86
C PHE A 77 -3.75 -2.20 18.59
N GLY A 78 -3.00 -1.78 19.61
CA GLY A 78 -1.58 -1.45 19.50
C GLY A 78 -0.72 -2.64 19.07
N LEU A 79 -0.97 -3.83 19.61
CA LEU A 79 -0.26 -5.05 19.20
C LEU A 79 -0.57 -5.46 17.76
N ILE A 80 -1.83 -5.33 17.32
CA ILE A 80 -2.23 -5.60 15.93
C ILE A 80 -1.55 -4.60 14.99
N PHE A 81 -1.60 -3.31 15.31
CA PHE A 81 -0.99 -2.25 14.52
C PHE A 81 0.53 -2.40 14.42
N MET A 82 1.21 -2.75 15.52
CA MET A 82 2.64 -3.01 15.53
C MET A 82 3.01 -4.18 14.59
N ARG A 83 2.28 -5.30 14.66
CA ARG A 83 2.51 -6.44 13.75
C ARG A 83 2.27 -6.07 12.29
N TYR A 84 1.19 -5.31 12.03
CA TYR A 84 0.88 -4.83 10.68
C TYR A 84 2.03 -3.96 10.13
N SER A 85 2.50 -2.99 10.91
CA SER A 85 3.63 -2.12 10.50
C SER A 85 4.91 -2.91 10.24
N THR A 86 5.27 -3.89 11.08
CA THR A 86 6.46 -4.73 10.85
C THR A 86 6.36 -5.55 9.56
N ARG A 87 5.17 -6.07 9.24
CA ARG A 87 4.95 -6.84 8.01
C ARG A 87 5.15 -5.98 6.77
N ILE A 88 4.57 -4.78 6.74
CA ILE A 88 4.72 -3.83 5.64
C ILE A 88 6.20 -3.49 5.43
N SER A 89 6.92 -3.17 6.51
CA SER A 89 8.36 -2.86 6.43
C SER A 89 9.20 -4.03 5.91
N HIS A 90 8.89 -5.27 6.30
CA HIS A 90 9.55 -6.46 5.76
C HIS A 90 9.29 -6.64 4.26
N LEU A 91 8.04 -6.45 3.82
CA LEU A 91 7.66 -6.52 2.41
C LEU A 91 8.37 -5.45 1.57
N GLU A 92 8.48 -4.22 2.06
CA GLU A 92 9.27 -3.15 1.41
C GLU A 92 10.73 -3.56 1.27
N ALA A 93 11.35 -4.06 2.34
CA ALA A 93 12.74 -4.50 2.33
C ALA A 93 12.99 -5.73 1.43
N ASP A 94 12.01 -6.63 1.29
CA ASP A 94 12.06 -7.71 0.31
C ASP A 94 11.96 -7.17 -1.12
N ALA A 95 11.01 -6.26 -1.38
CA ALA A 95 10.81 -5.65 -2.70
C ALA A 95 12.06 -4.90 -3.18
N ASP A 96 12.70 -4.13 -2.30
CA ASP A 96 13.93 -3.39 -2.61
C ASP A 96 15.12 -4.34 -2.85
N ARG A 97 15.18 -5.47 -2.12
CA ARG A 97 16.16 -6.53 -2.42
C ARG A 97 15.93 -7.15 -3.79
N HIS A 98 14.68 -7.36 -4.19
CA HIS A 98 14.35 -7.84 -5.53
C HIS A 98 14.79 -6.82 -6.61
N LEU A 99 14.56 -5.52 -6.40
CA LEU A 99 15.05 -4.48 -7.31
C LEU A 99 16.57 -4.45 -7.41
N ALA A 100 17.28 -4.50 -6.27
CA ALA A 100 18.74 -4.50 -6.23
C ALA A 100 19.36 -5.71 -6.95
N ASN A 101 18.65 -6.84 -6.97
CA ASN A 101 19.05 -8.05 -7.69
C ASN A 101 18.50 -8.10 -9.13
N GLU A 102 18.00 -6.98 -9.67
CA GLU A 102 17.39 -6.88 -11.00
C GLU A 102 16.21 -7.85 -11.23
N ASN A 103 15.62 -8.38 -10.15
CA ASN A 103 14.43 -9.22 -10.22
C ASN A 103 13.16 -8.36 -10.18
N TYR A 104 12.94 -7.64 -11.27
CA TYR A 104 11.82 -6.71 -11.44
C TYR A 104 10.44 -7.36 -11.27
N ARG A 105 10.25 -8.60 -11.76
CA ARG A 105 8.98 -9.32 -11.60
C ARG A 105 8.68 -9.61 -10.13
N GLY A 106 9.67 -10.12 -9.39
CA GLY A 106 9.52 -10.37 -7.95
C GLY A 106 9.27 -9.08 -7.16
N ALA A 107 9.95 -7.98 -7.51
CA ALA A 107 9.70 -6.68 -6.90
C ALA A 107 8.26 -6.18 -7.18
N MET A 108 7.80 -6.30 -8.43
CA MET A 108 6.45 -5.88 -8.83
C MET A 108 5.36 -6.65 -8.06
N ASP A 109 5.52 -7.96 -7.89
CA ASP A 109 4.57 -8.78 -7.14
C ASP A 109 4.48 -8.35 -5.67
N LEU A 110 5.60 -8.03 -5.03
CA LEU A 110 5.63 -7.52 -3.66
C LEU A 110 5.02 -6.12 -3.55
N TYR A 111 5.28 -5.22 -4.52
CA TYR A 111 4.66 -3.90 -4.54
C TYR A 111 3.14 -3.94 -4.78
N LYS A 112 2.65 -4.91 -5.56
CA LYS A 112 1.19 -5.16 -5.70
C LYS A 112 0.58 -5.60 -4.36
N ILE A 113 1.27 -6.46 -3.62
CA ILE A 113 0.82 -6.89 -2.28
C ILE A 113 0.80 -5.69 -1.32
N LEU A 114 1.87 -4.87 -1.31
CA LEU A 114 1.95 -3.65 -0.50
C LEU A 114 0.81 -2.68 -0.83
N TYR A 115 0.51 -2.46 -2.11
CA TYR A 115 -0.62 -1.64 -2.54
C TYR A 115 -1.96 -2.21 -2.06
N TYR A 116 -2.19 -3.52 -2.23
CA TYR A 116 -3.43 -4.16 -1.78
C TYR A 116 -3.62 -4.09 -0.25
N GLU A 117 -2.53 -4.24 0.52
CA GLU A 117 -2.60 -4.22 1.98
C GLU A 117 -2.75 -2.82 2.57
N THR A 118 -2.15 -1.80 1.95
CA THR A 118 -2.05 -0.43 2.51
C THR A 118 -2.96 0.59 1.82
N GLY A 119 -3.29 0.37 0.55
CA GLY A 119 -3.95 1.36 -0.31
C GLY A 119 -3.07 2.55 -0.70
N ASP A 120 -1.76 2.51 -0.43
CA ASP A 120 -0.86 3.63 -0.72
C ASP A 120 -0.49 3.69 -2.22
N ILE A 121 -0.86 4.81 -2.85
CA ILE A 121 -0.63 5.11 -4.27
C ILE A 121 0.85 5.09 -4.64
N GLU A 122 1.78 5.33 -3.70
CA GLU A 122 3.21 5.23 -3.99
C GLU A 122 3.62 3.83 -4.45
N TYR A 123 2.99 2.77 -3.92
CA TYR A 123 3.27 1.41 -4.38
C TYR A 123 2.73 1.15 -5.79
N ASP A 124 1.57 1.70 -6.14
CA ASP A 124 1.05 1.64 -7.52
C ASP A 124 1.98 2.36 -8.51
N LYS A 125 2.52 3.52 -8.12
CA LYS A 125 3.53 4.22 -8.94
C LYS A 125 4.79 3.36 -9.14
N LYS A 126 5.29 2.72 -8.08
CA LYS A 126 6.43 1.81 -8.17
C LYS A 126 6.14 0.62 -9.10
N CYS A 127 4.93 0.03 -9.03
CA CYS A 127 4.52 -1.01 -9.99
C CYS A 127 4.59 -0.52 -11.43
N LYS A 128 4.05 0.66 -11.75
CA LYS A 128 4.08 1.24 -13.10
C LYS A 128 5.49 1.53 -13.61
N GLN A 129 6.37 1.99 -12.72
CA GLN A 129 7.78 2.19 -13.06
C GLN A 129 8.46 0.87 -13.43
N ILE A 130 8.23 -0.18 -12.63
CA ILE A 130 8.79 -1.52 -12.88
C ILE A 130 8.20 -2.13 -14.16
N GLU A 131 6.90 -1.95 -14.41
CA GLU A 131 6.23 -2.38 -15.62
C GLU A 131 6.86 -1.76 -16.87
N SER A 132 7.09 -0.44 -16.86
CA SER A 132 7.81 0.24 -17.95
C SER A 132 9.23 -0.30 -18.16
N VAL A 133 9.95 -0.63 -17.08
CA VAL A 133 11.27 -1.26 -17.20
C VAL A 133 11.17 -2.64 -17.85
N LEU A 134 10.20 -3.46 -17.45
CA LEU A 134 9.98 -4.80 -18.02
C LEU A 134 9.60 -4.73 -19.50
N GLU A 135 8.70 -3.83 -19.88
CA GLU A 135 8.33 -3.58 -21.28
C GLU A 135 9.55 -3.16 -22.10
N ASN A 136 10.34 -2.20 -21.60
CA ASN A 136 11.56 -1.76 -22.27
C ASN A 136 12.58 -2.89 -22.45
N MET A 137 12.72 -3.79 -21.47
CA MET A 137 13.58 -4.97 -21.59
C MET A 137 13.10 -5.97 -22.65
N GLU A 138 11.79 -6.13 -22.79
CA GLU A 138 11.20 -6.99 -23.82
C GLU A 138 11.41 -6.39 -25.21
N LEU A 139 11.16 -5.10 -25.39
CA LEU A 139 11.41 -4.38 -26.65
C LEU A 139 12.88 -4.44 -27.06
N LEU A 140 13.81 -4.29 -26.10
CA LEU A 140 15.25 -4.47 -26.35
C LEU A 140 15.58 -5.88 -26.84
N LYS A 141 14.99 -6.90 -26.21
CA LYS A 141 15.22 -8.30 -26.58
C LYS A 141 14.70 -8.59 -27.98
N GLU A 142 13.51 -8.09 -28.31
CA GLU A 142 12.94 -8.19 -29.65
C GLU A 142 13.84 -7.51 -30.69
N ALA A 143 14.23 -6.25 -30.45
CA ALA A 143 15.12 -5.52 -31.34
C ALA A 143 16.45 -6.25 -31.55
N ASN A 144 17.06 -6.78 -30.49
CA ASN A 144 18.30 -7.54 -30.60
C ASN A 144 18.10 -8.82 -31.43
N SER A 145 16.95 -9.49 -31.32
CA SER A 145 16.62 -10.64 -32.18
C SER A 145 16.46 -10.24 -33.65
N MET A 146 15.93 -9.06 -33.93
CA MET A 146 15.83 -8.50 -35.29
C MET A 146 17.20 -8.19 -35.87
N VAL A 147 18.10 -7.56 -35.09
CA VAL A 147 19.51 -7.33 -35.50
C VAL A 147 20.20 -8.65 -35.86
N MET A 148 20.05 -9.68 -35.02
CA MET A 148 20.67 -11.00 -35.26
C MET A 148 20.09 -11.70 -36.50
N SER A 149 18.88 -11.32 -36.92
CA SER A 149 18.22 -11.81 -38.13
C SER A 149 18.42 -10.89 -39.34
N GLN A 150 19.30 -9.88 -39.22
CA GLN A 150 19.61 -8.87 -40.24
C GLN A 150 18.41 -7.98 -40.63
N ASP A 151 17.37 -7.94 -39.79
CA ASP A 151 16.21 -7.08 -39.98
C ASP A 151 16.45 -5.71 -39.30
N TYR A 152 17.40 -4.95 -39.84
CA TYR A 152 17.86 -3.71 -39.23
C TYR A 152 16.80 -2.60 -39.24
N GLU A 153 15.95 -2.56 -40.27
CA GLU A 153 14.83 -1.61 -40.39
C GLU A 153 13.93 -1.71 -39.16
N ASN A 154 13.36 -2.89 -38.93
CA ASN A 154 12.46 -3.11 -37.79
C ASN A 154 13.20 -3.03 -36.45
N ALA A 155 14.48 -3.45 -36.39
CA ALA A 155 15.28 -3.36 -35.18
C ALA A 155 15.45 -1.90 -34.71
N ILE A 156 15.83 -1.00 -35.63
CA ILE A 156 16.08 0.41 -35.32
C ILE A 156 14.75 1.10 -34.99
N GLU A 157 13.68 0.87 -35.76
CA GLU A 157 12.35 1.41 -35.44
C GLU A 157 11.90 1.00 -34.03
N ARG A 158 12.04 -0.28 -33.69
CA ARG A 158 11.73 -0.81 -32.35
C ARG A 158 12.55 -0.11 -31.26
N LEU A 159 13.85 0.06 -31.47
CA LEU A 159 14.73 0.74 -30.51
C LEU A 159 14.35 2.20 -30.30
N LEU A 160 13.98 2.92 -31.36
CA LEU A 160 13.55 4.32 -31.30
C LEU A 160 12.22 4.50 -30.54
N THR A 161 11.40 3.45 -30.42
CA THR A 161 10.17 3.50 -29.60
C THR A 161 10.41 3.39 -28.09
N ILE A 162 11.61 2.97 -27.67
CA ILE A 162 11.91 2.75 -26.25
C ILE A 162 12.14 4.10 -25.56
N SER A 163 11.19 4.51 -24.72
CA SER A 163 11.30 5.71 -23.90
C SER A 163 11.71 5.33 -22.48
N THR A 164 12.86 5.83 -22.04
CA THR A 164 13.38 5.59 -20.68
C THR A 164 14.19 6.78 -20.18
N THR A 165 14.22 6.96 -18.87
CA THR A 165 15.07 7.95 -18.18
C THR A 165 16.34 7.34 -17.61
N ASP A 166 16.54 6.02 -17.75
CA ASP A 166 17.75 5.34 -17.30
C ASP A 166 18.90 5.60 -18.29
N GLU A 167 19.89 6.39 -17.86
CA GLU A 167 21.06 6.76 -18.66
C GLU A 167 21.86 5.56 -19.18
N LYS A 168 21.99 4.49 -18.37
CA LYS A 168 22.70 3.27 -18.77
C LYS A 168 21.94 2.58 -19.89
N LEU A 169 20.62 2.54 -19.78
CA LEU A 169 19.75 1.96 -20.80
C LEU A 169 19.76 2.80 -22.08
N ILE A 170 19.65 4.12 -21.99
CA ILE A 170 19.75 5.04 -23.14
C ILE A 170 21.07 4.81 -23.89
N LYS A 171 22.19 4.73 -23.17
CA LYS A 171 23.49 4.46 -23.78
C LYS A 171 23.54 3.12 -24.51
N ASN A 172 22.94 2.07 -23.93
CA ASN A 172 22.87 0.76 -24.56
C ASN A 172 22.00 0.77 -25.82
N ILE A 173 20.84 1.45 -25.78
CA ILE A 173 19.94 1.62 -26.92
C ILE A 173 20.67 2.33 -28.07
N ASN A 174 21.29 3.48 -27.79
CA ASN A 174 22.01 4.25 -28.80
C ASN A 174 23.14 3.44 -29.42
N LYS A 175 23.93 2.73 -28.60
CA LYS A 175 24.97 1.84 -29.11
C LYS A 175 24.41 0.76 -30.04
N LEU A 176 23.28 0.14 -29.68
CA LEU A 176 22.67 -0.90 -30.50
C LEU A 176 22.10 -0.34 -31.82
N ILE A 177 21.55 0.88 -31.80
CA ILE A 177 21.16 1.60 -33.01
C ILE A 177 22.39 1.84 -33.89
N ASP A 178 23.49 2.35 -33.34
CA ASP A 178 24.72 2.61 -34.09
C ASP A 178 25.29 1.32 -34.70
N ASP A 179 25.36 0.24 -33.92
CA ASP A 179 25.84 -1.06 -34.38
C ASP A 179 24.95 -1.62 -35.51
N ALA A 180 23.62 -1.53 -35.37
CA ALA A 180 22.66 -1.96 -36.39
C ALA A 180 22.75 -1.11 -37.67
N ALA A 181 22.84 0.22 -37.52
CA ALA A 181 22.98 1.16 -38.62
C ALA A 181 24.26 0.92 -39.42
N ASN A 182 25.39 0.68 -38.74
CA ASN A 182 26.66 0.36 -39.38
C ASN A 182 26.60 -0.98 -40.15
N ASN A 183 25.95 -2.00 -39.58
CA ASN A 183 25.77 -3.28 -40.28
C ASN A 183 24.88 -3.12 -41.53
N TRP A 184 23.80 -2.35 -41.42
CA TRP A 184 22.93 -2.05 -42.57
C TRP A 184 23.67 -1.29 -43.66
N ILE A 185 24.46 -0.28 -43.30
CA ILE A 185 25.36 0.44 -44.22
C ILE A 185 26.27 -0.54 -44.97
N ASN A 186 26.93 -1.45 -44.26
CA ASN A 186 27.85 -2.41 -44.88
C ASN A 186 27.13 -3.29 -45.92
N GLU A 187 25.89 -3.72 -45.65
CA GLU A 187 25.09 -4.47 -46.61
C GLU A 187 24.70 -3.64 -47.85
N ILE A 188 24.36 -2.37 -47.65
CA ILE A 188 24.08 -1.42 -48.75
C ILE A 188 25.33 -1.20 -49.59
N GLU A 189 26.50 -1.04 -48.98
CA GLU A 189 27.77 -0.92 -49.69
C GLU A 189 28.10 -2.17 -50.50
N LEU A 190 27.80 -3.37 -49.96
CA LEU A 190 27.97 -4.61 -50.71
C LEU A 190 27.06 -4.67 -51.96
N LEU A 191 25.81 -4.16 -51.87
CA LEU A 191 24.93 -4.03 -53.04
C LEU A 191 25.52 -3.05 -54.07
N TYR A 192 26.02 -1.89 -53.60
CA TYR A 192 26.69 -0.91 -54.45
C TYR A 192 27.92 -1.48 -55.17
N LEU A 193 28.74 -2.27 -54.47
CA LEU A 193 29.93 -2.94 -55.01
C LEU A 193 29.57 -4.03 -56.03
N LYS A 194 28.49 -4.78 -55.78
CA LYS A 194 27.92 -5.77 -56.72
C LYS A 194 27.22 -5.13 -57.92
N ASN A 195 27.16 -3.80 -57.99
CA ASN A 195 26.46 -3.03 -59.00
C ASN A 195 24.93 -3.23 -59.02
N ASP A 196 24.37 -3.70 -57.90
CA ASP A 196 22.92 -3.74 -57.67
C ASP A 196 22.45 -2.40 -57.08
N LEU A 197 22.44 -1.37 -57.94
CA LEU A 197 22.18 0.01 -57.53
C LEU A 197 20.70 0.26 -57.21
N ASP A 198 19.77 -0.50 -57.78
CA ASP A 198 18.35 -0.42 -57.45
C ASP A 198 18.08 -0.89 -56.03
N SER A 199 18.57 -2.08 -55.66
CA SER A 199 18.43 -2.59 -54.29
C SER A 199 19.16 -1.70 -53.28
N ALA A 200 20.38 -1.23 -53.61
CA ALA A 200 21.12 -0.33 -52.74
C ALA A 200 20.34 0.98 -52.48
N LEU A 201 19.74 1.55 -53.52
CA LEU A 201 18.96 2.79 -53.39
C LEU A 201 17.69 2.58 -52.55
N ILE A 202 16.96 1.47 -52.75
CA ILE A 202 15.78 1.17 -51.93
C ILE A 202 16.16 1.06 -50.45
N GLN A 203 17.25 0.37 -50.14
CA GLN A 203 17.68 0.16 -48.76
C GLN A 203 18.19 1.45 -48.11
N ILE A 204 18.96 2.28 -48.81
CA ILE A 204 19.47 3.53 -48.23
C ILE A 204 18.36 4.55 -47.99
N GLU A 205 17.34 4.61 -48.86
CA GLU A 205 16.19 5.49 -48.65
C GLU A 205 15.37 5.09 -47.42
N LYS A 206 15.18 3.78 -47.20
CA LYS A 206 14.56 3.26 -45.96
C LYS A 206 15.37 3.65 -44.73
N MET A 207 16.68 3.46 -44.77
CA MET A 207 17.56 3.82 -43.67
C MET A 207 17.48 5.32 -43.34
N ILE A 208 17.54 6.18 -44.35
CA ILE A 208 17.45 7.65 -44.17
C ILE A 208 16.07 8.07 -43.67
N ASN A 209 15.00 7.37 -44.05
CA ASN A 209 13.66 7.66 -43.51
C ASN A 209 13.58 7.43 -41.99
N ILE A 210 14.31 6.44 -41.48
CA ILE A 210 14.34 6.12 -40.04
C ILE A 210 15.41 6.94 -39.30
N LEU A 211 16.56 7.17 -39.94
CA LEU A 211 17.70 7.91 -39.40
C LEU A 211 18.04 9.11 -40.30
N PRO A 212 17.21 10.17 -40.30
CA PRO A 212 17.35 11.29 -41.23
C PRO A 212 18.62 12.12 -41.02
N ASP A 213 19.21 12.07 -39.83
CA ASP A 213 20.41 12.83 -39.49
C ASP A 213 21.71 12.01 -39.69
N ASN A 214 21.63 10.81 -40.28
CA ASN A 214 22.82 10.00 -40.55
C ASN A 214 23.57 10.54 -41.78
N GLU A 215 24.57 11.40 -41.52
CA GLU A 215 25.39 12.05 -42.57
C GLU A 215 26.04 11.05 -43.53
N TYR A 216 26.48 9.89 -43.02
CA TYR A 216 27.10 8.87 -43.85
C TYR A 216 26.10 8.22 -44.80
N ALA A 217 24.91 7.88 -44.31
CA ALA A 217 23.84 7.31 -45.14
C ALA A 217 23.43 8.27 -46.27
N ILE A 218 23.31 9.57 -45.95
CA ILE A 218 23.05 10.62 -46.94
C ILE A 218 24.17 10.67 -47.98
N ALA A 219 25.44 10.68 -47.56
CA ALA A 219 26.57 10.69 -48.51
C ALA A 219 26.62 9.42 -49.38
N LEU A 220 26.30 8.25 -48.82
CA LEU A 220 26.26 6.98 -49.55
C LEU A 220 25.12 6.98 -50.59
N ARG A 221 23.94 7.52 -50.25
CA ARG A 221 22.83 7.71 -51.19
C ARG A 221 23.24 8.52 -52.41
N GLU A 222 23.88 9.67 -52.21
CA GLU A 222 24.35 10.51 -53.33
C GLU A 222 25.35 9.76 -54.21
N LYS A 223 26.29 9.02 -53.60
CA LYS A 223 27.25 8.17 -54.33
C LYS A 223 26.57 7.06 -55.16
N ILE A 224 25.50 6.44 -54.63
CA ILE A 224 24.70 5.45 -55.36
C ILE A 224 24.01 6.11 -56.56
N LEU A 225 23.40 7.27 -56.36
CA LEU A 225 22.71 8.03 -57.42
C LEU A 225 23.66 8.48 -58.53
N ASP A 226 24.84 8.99 -58.18
CA ASP A 226 25.87 9.40 -59.14
C ASP A 226 26.29 8.25 -60.05
N LYS A 227 26.60 7.10 -59.45
CA LYS A 227 26.97 5.90 -60.21
C LYS A 227 25.82 5.40 -61.09
N LYS A 228 24.58 5.46 -60.59
CA LYS A 228 23.38 5.05 -61.34
C LYS A 228 23.12 5.96 -62.55
N ASN A 229 23.35 7.26 -62.40
CA ASN A 229 23.14 8.27 -63.44
C ASN A 229 24.32 8.42 -64.42
N GLY A 230 25.43 7.71 -64.18
CA GLY A 230 26.65 7.82 -64.99
C GLY A 230 27.43 9.12 -64.75
N ASN A 231 27.16 9.84 -63.67
CA ASN A 231 27.89 11.05 -63.29
C ASN A 231 29.16 10.66 -62.53
N GLN A 232 30.33 10.75 -63.19
CA GLN A 232 31.63 10.48 -62.55
C GLN A 232 32.22 11.68 -61.78
N ASN A 233 31.45 12.75 -61.52
CA ASN A 233 31.96 13.95 -60.87
C ASN A 233 31.23 14.25 -59.56
N SER A 234 31.74 13.69 -58.45
CA SER A 234 31.45 14.20 -57.11
C SER A 234 32.66 13.99 -56.19
N SER A 235 33.61 14.93 -56.29
CA SER A 235 34.83 14.99 -55.48
C SER A 235 34.55 15.31 -54.00
N GLU A 236 33.30 15.53 -53.61
CA GLU A 236 32.92 16.05 -52.29
C GLU A 236 32.33 14.95 -51.38
N ALA A 237 31.46 14.07 -51.91
CA ALA A 237 30.98 12.88 -51.21
C ALA A 237 32.11 11.89 -50.89
N ALA A 238 33.07 11.74 -51.83
CA ALA A 238 34.25 10.89 -51.62
C ALA A 238 35.15 11.39 -50.47
N ARG A 239 35.21 12.71 -50.22
CA ARG A 239 36.01 13.30 -49.14
C ARG A 239 35.42 13.06 -47.75
N ILE A 240 34.09 13.05 -47.59
CA ILE A 240 33.44 12.78 -46.30
C ILE A 240 33.66 11.32 -45.88
N ILE A 241 33.57 10.37 -46.82
CA ILE A 241 33.82 8.95 -46.57
C ILE A 241 35.27 8.69 -46.14
N GLU A 242 36.24 9.36 -46.74
CA GLU A 242 37.67 9.17 -46.42
C GLU A 242 38.05 9.70 -45.03
N VAL A 243 37.34 10.70 -44.52
CA VAL A 243 37.59 11.28 -43.18
C VAL A 243 37.03 10.38 -42.07
N TYR A 244 35.90 9.71 -42.30
CA TYR A 244 35.26 8.87 -41.29
C TYR A 244 36.00 7.54 -41.03
N TYR A 245 36.72 7.00 -42.03
CA TYR A 245 37.46 5.73 -41.90
C TYR A 245 38.97 5.89 -41.57
N ARG A 246 39.45 7.13 -41.36
CA ARG A 246 40.85 7.39 -40.94
C ARG A 246 40.99 7.69 -39.44
N LYS A 247 39.99 7.36 -38.62
CA LYS A 247 40.03 7.38 -37.15
C LYS A 247 39.67 6.00 -36.60
#